data_AF-A0A845SWI6-F1
#
_entry.id   AF-A0A845SWI6-F1
#
_cell.length_a   1.000
_cell.length_b   1.000
_cell.length_c   1.000
_cell.angle_alpha   90.00
_cell.angle_beta   90.00
_cell.angle_gamma   90.00
#
_symmetry.space_group_name_H-M   'P 1'
#
loop_
_entity.id
_entity.type
_entity.pdbx_description
1 polymer ?
#
loop_
_entity_poly.entity_id
_entity_poly.type
_entity_poly.pdbx_seq_one_letter_code
_entity_poly.pdbx_strand_id
1 'polypeptide(L)'
;CDPPYYDAEQYYDAAFSAEDHVRLHDAIKECKGYVIVSYNDCEEIRRLYSDFYQLSFTRQNPMAQQAGAVYEELLMANYDPRLFAGQVTLFDSPLEFGGMRLIHIPEKPLKII
;
A
#
# COMPACT_ATOMS: atom_id res chain seq x y z
N CYS A 1 0.44 7.71 4.97
CA CYS A 1 -0.84 7.75 5.69
C CYS A 1 -1.18 6.31 6.07
N ASP A 2 -1.70 6.08 7.27
CA ASP A 2 -1.99 4.74 7.81
C ASP A 2 -3.40 4.78 8.45
N PRO A 3 -4.46 4.77 7.63
CA PRO A 3 -5.84 4.83 8.10
C PRO A 3 -6.29 3.50 8.74
N PRO A 4 -7.47 3.45 9.38
CA PRO A 4 -8.11 2.18 9.74
C PRO A 4 -8.19 1.24 8.53
N TYR A 5 -7.87 -0.03 8.72
CA TYR A 5 -7.81 -1.02 7.63
C TYR A 5 -9.21 -1.45 7.21
N TYR A 6 -9.38 -1.73 5.92
CA TYR A 6 -10.66 -2.07 5.32
C TYR A 6 -11.22 -3.36 5.92
N ASP A 7 -12.49 -3.36 6.30
CA ASP A 7 -13.20 -4.42 7.06
C ASP A 7 -12.60 -4.74 8.45
N ALA A 8 -11.65 -3.93 8.91
CA ALA A 8 -11.01 -4.00 10.21
C ALA A 8 -11.21 -2.71 11.02
N GLU A 9 -12.09 -1.82 10.58
CA GLU A 9 -12.32 -0.50 11.17
C GLU A 9 -12.83 -0.61 12.61
N GLN A 10 -13.57 -1.69 12.92
CA GLN A 10 -14.06 -2.00 14.28
C GLN A 10 -12.96 -2.15 15.34
N TYR A 11 -11.71 -2.37 14.93
CA TYR A 11 -10.56 -2.45 15.83
C TYR A 11 -9.94 -1.07 16.13
N TYR A 12 -10.48 0.00 15.56
CA TYR A 12 -10.03 1.37 15.75
C TYR A 12 -11.14 2.19 16.44
N ASP A 13 -10.74 3.09 17.34
CA ASP A 13 -11.69 3.98 18.04
C ASP A 13 -12.32 5.05 17.12
N ALA A 14 -11.70 5.30 15.96
CA ALA A 14 -12.16 6.29 15.00
C ALA A 14 -13.24 5.70 14.09
N ALA A 15 -14.39 6.39 14.00
CA ALA A 15 -15.39 6.08 12.99
C ALA A 15 -14.80 6.32 11.59
N PHE A 16 -14.64 5.24 10.82
CA PHE A 16 -14.13 5.27 9.46
C PHE A 16 -15.01 4.36 8.61
N SER A 17 -15.70 4.95 7.65
CA SER A 17 -16.64 4.24 6.78
C SER A 17 -16.01 3.89 5.43
N ALA A 18 -16.65 2.99 4.67
CA ALA A 18 -16.31 2.72 3.27
C ALA A 18 -16.19 4.02 2.44
N GLU A 19 -17.05 5.01 2.69
CA GLU A 19 -17.02 6.33 2.03
C GLU A 19 -15.79 7.16 2.44
N ASP A 20 -15.31 7.00 3.68
CA ASP A 20 -14.10 7.68 4.15
C ASP A 20 -12.84 7.15 3.48
N HIS A 21 -12.78 5.85 3.14
CA HIS A 21 -11.68 5.30 2.33
C HIS A 21 -11.62 5.99 0.96
N VAL A 22 -12.78 6.15 0.30
CA VAL A 22 -12.88 6.84 -1.01
C VAL A 22 -12.50 8.31 -0.87
N ARG A 23 -13.02 9.00 0.15
CA ARG A 23 -12.71 10.40 0.43
C ARG A 23 -11.22 10.61 0.70
N LEU A 24 -10.59 9.68 1.43
CA LEU A 24 -9.15 9.70 1.67
C LEU A 24 -8.37 9.51 0.38
N HIS A 25 -8.74 8.54 -0.46
CA HIS A 25 -8.16 8.34 -1.79
C HIS A 25 -8.18 9.64 -2.60
N ASP A 26 -9.34 10.27 -2.74
CA ASP A 26 -9.48 11.48 -3.54
C ASP A 26 -8.63 12.63 -2.98
N ALA A 27 -8.59 12.79 -1.66
CA ALA A 27 -7.78 13.80 -1.00
C ALA A 27 -6.27 13.60 -1.23
N ILE A 28 -5.78 12.35 -1.17
CA ILE A 28 -4.35 12.08 -1.36
C ILE A 28 -3.94 12.11 -2.84
N LYS A 29 -4.86 11.81 -3.75
CA LYS A 29 -4.64 11.91 -5.19
C LYS A 29 -4.37 13.35 -5.61
N GLU A 30 -5.13 14.29 -5.05
CA GLU A 30 -4.96 15.73 -5.26
C GLU A 30 -3.81 16.34 -4.41
N CYS A 31 -3.14 15.53 -3.58
CA CYS A 31 -2.03 16.01 -2.76
C CYS A 31 -0.88 16.51 -3.64
N LYS A 32 -0.38 17.72 -3.35
CA LYS A 32 0.77 18.30 -4.06
C LYS A 32 2.08 17.58 -3.75
N GLY A 33 2.21 16.99 -2.57
CA GLY A 33 3.40 16.26 -2.12
C GLY A 33 3.40 14.78 -2.49
N TYR A 34 4.57 14.15 -2.36
CA TYR A 34 4.71 12.70 -2.49
C TYR A 34 4.02 12.00 -1.33
N VAL A 35 3.25 10.95 -1.64
CA VAL A 35 2.45 10.22 -0.67
C VAL A 35 2.72 8.74 -0.78
N ILE A 36 2.83 8.09 0.39
CA ILE A 36 2.71 6.65 0.57
C ILE A 36 1.53 6.40 1.51
N VAL A 37 0.70 5.40 1.21
CA VAL A 37 -0.39 4.93 2.08
C VAL A 37 -0.28 3.44 2.31
N SER A 38 -0.50 3.00 3.56
CA SER A 38 -0.52 1.59 3.98
C SER A 38 -1.94 1.10 4.22
N TYR A 39 -2.20 -0.15 3.85
CA TYR A 39 -3.46 -0.87 4.06
C TYR A 39 -3.22 -2.38 4.19
N ASN A 40 -4.27 -3.11 4.57
CA ASN A 40 -4.39 -4.54 4.32
C ASN A 40 -4.48 -4.84 2.81
N ASP A 41 -3.89 -5.96 2.40
CA ASP A 41 -3.93 -6.37 1.00
C ASP A 41 -5.26 -7.07 0.65
N CYS A 42 -6.27 -6.31 0.21
CA CYS A 42 -7.57 -6.82 -0.25
C CYS A 42 -7.95 -6.27 -1.64
N GLU A 43 -8.93 -6.91 -2.29
CA GLU A 43 -9.35 -6.53 -3.64
C GLU A 43 -9.93 -5.11 -3.70
N GLU A 44 -10.65 -4.69 -2.66
CA GLU A 44 -11.30 -3.39 -2.56
C GLU A 44 -10.26 -2.26 -2.57
N ILE A 45 -9.22 -2.38 -1.75
CA ILE A 45 -8.13 -1.40 -1.70
C ILE A 45 -7.29 -1.44 -2.99
N ARG A 46 -7.00 -2.63 -3.53
CA ARG A 46 -6.28 -2.75 -4.82
C ARG A 46 -7.02 -2.04 -5.95
N ARG A 47 -8.35 -2.15 -6.01
CA ARG A 47 -9.19 -1.48 -7.01
C ARG A 47 -9.25 0.02 -6.75
N LEU A 48 -9.47 0.43 -5.50
CA LEU A 48 -9.58 1.84 -5.12
C LEU A 48 -8.33 2.64 -5.48
N TYR A 49 -7.14 2.06 -5.26
CA TYR A 49 -5.85 2.69 -5.54
C TYR A 49 -5.20 2.18 -6.85
N SER A 50 -6.00 1.84 -7.85
CA SER A 50 -5.51 1.36 -9.15
C SER A 50 -4.75 2.41 -9.98
N ASP A 51 -4.82 3.68 -9.59
CA ASP A 51 -4.04 4.78 -10.16
C ASP A 51 -2.74 5.08 -9.39
N PHE A 52 -2.40 4.28 -8.39
CA PHE A 52 -1.15 4.34 -7.63
C PHE A 52 -0.24 3.15 -7.97
N TYR A 53 1.05 3.26 -7.67
CA TYR A 53 1.96 2.11 -7.63
C TYR A 53 1.64 1.28 -6.39
N GLN A 54 1.59 -0.05 -6.50
CA GLN A 54 1.26 -0.91 -5.36
C GLN A 54 2.37 -1.91 -5.07
N LEU A 55 2.85 -1.90 -3.83
CA LEU A 55 3.85 -2.83 -3.31
C LEU A 55 3.19 -3.73 -2.26
N SER A 56 3.16 -5.04 -2.52
CA SER A 56 2.63 -6.04 -1.59
C SER A 56 3.78 -6.66 -0.79
N PHE A 57 3.53 -6.93 0.49
CA PHE A 57 4.48 -7.57 1.38
C PHE A 57 3.75 -8.30 2.50
N THR A 58 4.44 -9.26 3.10
CA THR A 58 3.88 -10.04 4.22
C THR A 58 4.60 -9.71 5.50
N ARG A 59 3.86 -9.60 6.60
CA ARG A 59 4.42 -9.56 7.96
C ARG A 59 3.90 -10.71 8.80
N GLN A 60 4.58 -10.96 9.92
CA GLN A 60 4.06 -11.89 10.92
C GLN A 60 2.78 -11.33 11.54
N ASN A 61 1.78 -12.19 11.73
CA ASN A 61 0.48 -11.83 12.29
C ASN A 61 0.39 -12.30 13.75
N PRO A 62 0.81 -11.48 14.73
CA PRO A 62 0.68 -11.84 16.15
C PRO A 62 -0.78 -11.90 16.61
N MET A 63 -1.71 -11.23 15.93
CA MET A 63 -3.12 -11.18 16.31
C MET A 63 -3.87 -12.48 16.02
N ALA A 64 -3.42 -13.26 15.03
CA ALA A 64 -4.04 -14.54 14.67
C ALA A 64 -3.83 -15.64 15.73
N GLN A 65 -2.98 -15.41 16.74
CA GLN A 65 -2.66 -16.38 17.81
C GLN A 65 -2.26 -17.78 17.30
N GLN A 66 -1.78 -17.86 16.06
CA GLN A 66 -1.36 -19.08 15.39
C GLN A 66 0.10 -18.93 14.96
N ALA A 67 0.93 -19.91 15.33
CA ALA A 67 2.34 -19.92 14.96
C ALA A 67 2.49 -19.92 13.43
N GLY A 68 3.26 -18.96 12.90
CA GLY A 68 3.50 -18.81 11.47
C GLY A 68 2.36 -18.14 10.69
N ALA A 69 1.33 -17.61 11.35
CA ALA A 69 0.33 -16.80 10.66
C ALA A 69 0.99 -15.55 10.06
N VAL A 70 0.70 -15.31 8.79
CA VAL A 70 1.16 -14.13 8.04
C VAL A 70 -0.01 -13.20 7.77
N TYR A 71 0.28 -11.92 7.62
CA TYR A 71 -0.66 -10.89 7.24
C TYR A 71 -0.13 -10.19 6.00
N GLU A 72 -0.96 -10.06 4.98
CA GLU A 72 -0.60 -9.39 3.74
C GLU A 72 -0.96 -7.91 3.83
N GLU A 73 0.00 -7.06 3.50
CA GLU A 73 -0.13 -5.61 3.52
C GLU A 73 0.25 -5.03 2.17
N LEU A 74 -0.31 -3.85 1.90
CA LEU A 74 -0.18 -3.13 0.66
C LEU A 74 0.29 -1.70 0.95
N LEU A 75 1.39 -1.30 0.32
CA LEU A 75 1.80 0.10 0.21
C LEU A 75 1.41 0.65 -1.15
N MET A 76 0.75 1.81 -1.17
CA MET A 76 0.45 2.55 -2.39
C MET A 76 1.20 3.87 -2.44
N ALA A 77 1.88 4.15 -3.55
CA ALA A 77 2.65 5.37 -3.76
C ALA A 77 2.16 6.15 -4.99
N ASN A 78 2.08 7.49 -4.90
CA ASN A 78 1.69 8.35 -6.02
C ASN A 78 2.84 8.70 -6.98
N TYR A 79 4.00 8.08 -6.78
CA TYR A 79 5.22 8.24 -7.56
C TYR A 79 5.87 6.88 -7.77
N ASP A 80 6.82 6.80 -8.71
CA ASP A 80 7.54 5.55 -9.00
C ASP A 80 8.50 5.17 -7.86
N PRO A 81 8.21 4.11 -7.07
CA PRO A 81 9.04 3.72 -5.93
C PRO A 81 10.38 3.12 -6.39
N ARG A 82 10.50 2.68 -7.65
CA ARG A 82 11.70 2.03 -8.19
C ARG A 82 12.88 2.99 -8.26
N LEU A 83 12.62 4.30 -8.30
CA LEU A 83 13.67 5.33 -8.26
C LEU A 83 14.43 5.36 -6.94
N PHE A 84 13.83 4.82 -5.88
CA PHE A 84 14.45 4.71 -4.54
C PHE A 84 14.77 3.27 -4.17
N ALA A 85 14.69 2.35 -5.14
CA ALA A 85 15.31 1.05 -5.02
C ALA A 85 16.78 1.28 -4.66
N GLY A 86 17.22 0.75 -3.52
CA GLY A 86 18.62 0.83 -3.12
C GLY A 86 19.55 0.18 -4.14
N GLN A 87 20.82 0.01 -3.77
CA GLN A 87 21.75 -0.76 -4.60
C GLN A 87 21.19 -2.18 -4.83
N VAL A 88 20.64 -2.41 -6.02
CA VAL A 88 20.27 -3.74 -6.51
C VAL A 88 21.56 -4.52 -6.69
N THR A 89 21.69 -5.66 -5.99
CA THR A 89 22.78 -6.58 -6.30
C THR A 89 22.52 -7.23 -7.66
N LEU A 90 23.54 -7.82 -8.28
CA LEU A 90 23.43 -8.46 -9.60
C LEU A 90 22.33 -9.54 -9.67
N PHE A 91 21.85 -10.02 -8.51
CA PHE A 91 20.91 -11.13 -8.38
C PHE A 91 19.52 -10.70 -7.89
N ASP A 92 19.32 -9.42 -7.54
CA ASP A 92 18.04 -8.93 -7.06
C ASP A 92 17.10 -8.59 -8.23
N SER A 93 15.84 -8.98 -8.10
CA SER A 93 14.81 -8.59 -9.04
C SER A 93 14.52 -7.09 -8.90
N PRO A 94 14.45 -6.30 -9.99
CA PRO A 94 14.06 -4.89 -9.94
C PRO A 94 12.59 -4.67 -9.54
N LEU A 95 11.86 -5.74 -9.17
CA LEU A 95 10.50 -5.70 -8.63
C LEU A 95 10.46 -6.01 -7.12
N GLU A 96 11.60 -6.37 -6.53
CA GLU A 96 11.71 -6.71 -5.10
C GLU A 96 12.54 -5.66 -4.36
N PHE A 97 11.94 -5.04 -3.34
CA PHE A 97 12.51 -3.94 -2.57
C PHE A 97 12.45 -4.27 -1.08
N GLY A 98 13.55 -4.76 -0.51
CA GLY A 98 13.63 -5.03 0.93
C GLY A 98 12.55 -5.99 1.44
N GLY A 99 12.15 -6.99 0.64
CA GLY A 99 11.07 -7.93 0.97
C GLY A 99 9.66 -7.52 0.49
N MET A 100 9.53 -6.35 -0.15
CA MET A 100 8.29 -5.90 -0.79
C MET A 100 8.31 -6.18 -2.29
N ARG A 101 7.19 -6.60 -2.87
CA ARG A 101 7.04 -6.88 -4.30
C ARG A 101 6.17 -5.83 -4.95
N LEU A 102 6.66 -5.16 -5.99
CA LEU A 102 5.83 -4.28 -6.82
C LEU A 102 4.88 -5.13 -7.67
N ILE A 103 3.59 -5.07 -7.36
CA ILE A 103 2.55 -5.89 -8.00
C ILE A 103 1.69 -5.11 -9.01
N HIS A 104 1.68 -3.78 -8.94
CA HIS A 104 0.91 -2.93 -9.84
C HIS A 104 1.64 -1.63 -10.20
N ILE A 105 1.53 -1.24 -11.46
CA ILE A 105 2.06 0.01 -12.01
C ILE A 105 0.90 0.74 -12.69
N PRO A 106 0.61 2.00 -12.33
CA PRO A 106 -0.47 2.76 -12.95
C PRO A 106 -0.10 3.14 -14.40
N GLU A 107 -1.10 3.21 -15.28
CA GLU A 107 -0.89 3.61 -16.69
C GLU A 107 -0.30 5.01 -16.81
N LYS A 108 -0.66 5.91 -15.89
CA LYS A 108 -0.20 7.29 -15.82
C LYS A 108 0.24 7.61 -14.40
N PRO A 109 1.53 7.93 -14.17
CA PRO A 109 1.99 8.35 -12.86
C PRO A 109 1.32 9.64 -12.44
N LEU A 110 0.82 9.68 -11.20
CA LEU A 110 0.24 10.90 -10.62
C LEU A 110 1.32 11.96 -10.35
N LYS A 111 2.56 11.54 -10.06
CA LYS A 111 3.73 12.41 -9.92
C LYS A 111 4.96 11.84 -10.59
N ILE A 112 5.75 12.76 -11.12
CA ILE A 112 7.06 12.52 -11.73
C ILE A 112 8.09 13.12 -10.78
N ILE A 113 9.12 12.35 -10.47
CA ILE A 113 10.28 12.74 -9.65
C ILE A 113 11.41 13.20 -10.57
#